data_AF-A0A250IZB3-F1
#
_entry.id   AF-A0A250IZB3-F1
#
_cell.length_a   1.000
_cell.length_b   1.000
_cell.length_c   1.000
_cell.angle_alpha   90.00
_cell.angle_beta   90.00
_cell.angle_gamma   90.00
#
_symmetry.space_group_name_H-M   'P 1'
#
loop_
_entity.id
_entity.type
_entity.pdbx_description
1 polymer ?
#
loop_
_entity_poly.entity_id
_entity_poly.type
_entity_poly.pdbx_seq_one_letter_code
_entity_poly.pdbx_strand_id
1 'polypeptide(L)'
;MKLGRAARFSSLLDRYYGRLRREVRETGELYHLLARVARRQPLTPEERRRMRAQLIDVAKVLPALAIFAAPGGMFLLIVLGKVLPFSLLPSAFQEDPPAPPQPVPVPTPEADEPARREVG
;
A
#
# COMPACT_ATOMS: atom_id res chain seq x y z
N MET A 1 25.59 20.38 -37.99
CA MET A 1 25.73 19.78 -36.63
C MET A 1 24.40 19.26 -36.00
N LYS A 2 23.35 18.89 -36.76
CA LYS A 2 22.06 18.42 -36.17
C LYS A 2 21.94 16.89 -36.01
N LEU A 3 22.59 16.09 -36.87
CA LEU A 3 22.51 14.63 -36.87
C LEU A 3 23.08 13.94 -35.61
N GLY A 4 24.20 14.44 -35.08
CA GLY A 4 24.85 13.86 -33.90
C GLY A 4 24.07 14.03 -32.59
N ARG A 5 23.20 15.05 -32.47
CA ARG A 5 22.38 15.24 -31.27
C ARG A 5 21.21 14.26 -31.21
N ALA A 6 20.55 14.02 -32.35
CA ALA A 6 19.45 13.07 -32.46
C ALA A 6 19.90 11.62 -32.22
N ALA A 7 21.03 11.21 -32.83
CA ALA A 7 21.58 9.86 -32.63
C ALA A 7 21.99 9.61 -31.16
N ARG A 8 22.63 10.60 -30.50
CA ARG A 8 22.95 10.50 -29.07
C ARG A 8 21.69 10.44 -28.21
N PHE A 9 20.67 11.24 -28.53
CA PHE A 9 19.39 11.24 -27.82
C PHE A 9 18.66 9.90 -27.95
N SER A 10 18.58 9.32 -29.16
CA SER A 10 18.04 7.97 -29.38
C SER A 10 18.80 6.94 -28.55
N SER A 11 20.13 6.97 -28.57
CA SER A 11 20.95 6.04 -27.78
C SER A 11 20.72 6.16 -26.27
N LEU A 12 20.44 7.38 -25.78
CA LEU A 12 20.10 7.61 -24.38
C LEU A 12 18.73 7.00 -24.08
N LEU A 13 17.72 7.30 -24.89
CA LEU A 13 16.37 6.75 -24.74
C LEU A 13 16.37 5.23 -24.74
N ASP A 14 17.09 4.58 -25.67
CA ASP A 14 17.18 3.12 -25.72
C ASP A 14 17.79 2.53 -24.44
N ARG A 15 18.84 3.17 -23.90
CA ARG A 15 19.45 2.76 -22.63
C ARG A 15 18.54 3.00 -21.42
N TYR A 16 17.78 4.10 -21.41
CA TYR A 16 16.81 4.37 -20.34
C TYR A 16 15.62 3.41 -20.41
N TYR A 17 15.11 3.13 -21.60
CA TYR A 17 14.03 2.18 -21.82
C TYR A 17 14.43 0.76 -21.43
N GLY A 18 15.65 0.34 -21.78
CA GLY A 18 16.21 -0.94 -21.34
C GLY A 18 16.29 -1.06 -19.82
N ARG A 19 16.74 0.00 -19.13
CA ARG A 19 16.76 0.04 -17.66
C ARG A 19 15.35 0.03 -17.06
N LEU A 20 14.43 0.83 -17.59
CA LEU A 20 13.05 0.87 -17.11
C LEU A 20 12.36 -0.49 -17.24
N ARG A 21 12.50 -1.16 -18.41
CA ARG A 21 11.94 -2.50 -18.61
C ARG A 21 12.47 -3.52 -17.60
N ARG A 22 13.75 -3.42 -17.25
CA ARG A 22 14.37 -4.28 -16.23
C ARG A 22 13.77 -4.00 -14.85
N GLU A 23 13.71 -2.73 -14.46
CA GLU A 23 13.15 -2.31 -13.16
C GLU A 23 11.67 -2.71 -13.00
N VAL A 24 10.87 -2.56 -14.05
CA VAL A 24 9.46 -2.98 -14.04
C VAL A 24 9.34 -4.50 -13.83
N ARG A 25 10.20 -5.29 -14.46
CA ARG A 25 10.20 -6.76 -14.29
C ARG A 25 10.63 -7.15 -12.88
N GLU A 26 11.69 -6.55 -12.35
CA GLU A 26 12.20 -6.84 -11.00
C GLU A 26 11.17 -6.41 -9.92
N THR A 27 10.54 -5.24 -10.09
CA THR A 27 9.46 -4.78 -9.21
C THR A 27 8.22 -5.68 -9.27
N GLY A 28 7.89 -6.22 -10.46
CA GLY A 28 6.80 -7.18 -10.63
C GLY A 28 7.07 -8.52 -9.94
N GLU A 29 8.32 -9.01 -9.97
CA GLU A 29 8.73 -10.20 -9.22
C GLU A 29 8.59 -9.96 -7.71
N LEU A 30 9.07 -8.81 -7.20
CA LEU A 30 8.92 -8.44 -5.79
C LEU A 30 7.46 -8.46 -5.36
N TYR A 31 6.58 -7.82 -6.15
CA TYR A 31 5.15 -7.78 -5.90
C TYR A 31 4.55 -9.19 -5.83
N HIS A 32 4.91 -10.07 -6.75
CA HIS A 32 4.43 -11.44 -6.76
C HIS A 32 4.85 -12.22 -5.50
N LEU A 33 6.13 -12.09 -5.10
CA LEU A 33 6.64 -12.74 -3.88
C LEU A 33 5.97 -12.19 -2.61
N LEU A 34 5.74 -10.88 -2.54
CA LEU A 34 4.99 -10.26 -1.44
C LEU A 34 3.54 -10.74 -1.38
N ALA A 35 2.85 -10.83 -2.53
CA ALA A 35 1.49 -11.33 -2.61
C ALA A 35 1.37 -12.78 -2.14
N ARG A 36 2.35 -13.63 -2.49
CA ARG A 36 2.44 -15.02 -1.99
C ARG A 36 2.59 -15.06 -0.48
N VAL A 37 3.47 -14.23 0.08
CA VAL A 37 3.67 -14.11 1.54
C VAL A 37 2.39 -13.63 2.24
N ALA A 38 1.71 -12.62 1.69
CA ALA A 38 0.45 -12.11 2.23
C ALA A 38 -0.65 -13.18 2.26
N ARG A 39 -0.65 -14.09 1.27
CA ARG A 39 -1.55 -15.25 1.19
C ARG A 39 -1.05 -16.47 1.97
N ARG A 40 -0.01 -16.32 2.81
CA ARG A 40 0.64 -17.39 3.59
C ARG A 40 1.16 -18.57 2.74
N GLN A 41 1.48 -18.33 1.48
CA GLN A 41 2.06 -19.35 0.62
C GLN A 41 3.57 -19.50 0.92
N PRO A 42 4.10 -20.73 0.95
CA PRO A 42 5.51 -20.96 1.21
C PRO A 42 6.37 -20.38 0.06
N LEU A 43 7.53 -19.83 0.42
CA LEU A 43 8.57 -19.41 -0.51
C LEU A 43 9.77 -20.34 -0.35
N THR A 44 10.46 -20.65 -1.44
CA THR A 44 11.75 -21.36 -1.38
C THR A 44 12.81 -20.47 -0.71
N PRO A 45 13.91 -21.05 -0.19
CA PRO A 45 15.02 -20.27 0.35
C PRO A 45 15.57 -19.25 -0.66
N GLU A 46 15.65 -19.61 -1.93
CA GLU A 46 16.11 -18.77 -3.03
C GLU A 46 15.17 -17.59 -3.29
N GLU A 47 13.86 -17.85 -3.37
CA GLU A 47 12.82 -16.82 -3.53
C GLU A 47 12.84 -15.82 -2.37
N ARG A 48 12.95 -16.33 -1.14
CA ARG A 48 13.03 -15.49 0.06
C ARG A 48 14.29 -14.64 0.07
N ARG A 49 15.42 -15.15 -0.43
CA ARG A 49 16.66 -14.36 -0.58
C ARG A 49 16.50 -13.24 -1.61
N ARG A 50 15.90 -13.51 -2.77
CA ARG A 50 15.64 -12.50 -3.81
C ARG A 50 14.69 -11.40 -3.33
N MET A 51 13.58 -11.79 -2.70
CA MET A 51 12.62 -10.86 -2.10
C MET A 51 13.32 -9.93 -1.08
N ARG A 52 14.14 -10.49 -0.17
CA ARG A 52 14.88 -9.68 0.81
C ARG A 52 15.85 -8.71 0.15
N ALA A 53 16.57 -9.13 -0.89
CA ALA A 53 17.49 -8.26 -1.61
C ALA A 53 16.77 -7.05 -2.24
N GLN A 54 15.64 -7.30 -2.91
CA GLN A 54 14.85 -6.24 -3.53
C GLN A 54 14.20 -5.30 -2.48
N LEU A 55 13.76 -5.83 -1.33
CA LEU A 55 13.27 -4.99 -0.23
C LEU A 55 14.37 -4.09 0.36
N ILE A 56 15.60 -4.59 0.45
CA ILE A 56 16.76 -3.78 0.87
C ILE A 56 17.00 -2.64 -0.13
N ASP A 57 16.83 -2.88 -1.42
CA ASP A 57 17.00 -1.83 -2.44
C ASP A 57 15.91 -0.76 -2.36
N VAL A 58 14.65 -1.14 -2.10
CA VAL A 58 13.58 -0.17 -1.76
C VAL A 58 13.92 0.61 -0.50
N ALA A 59 14.42 -0.07 0.53
CA ALA A 59 14.83 0.56 1.78
C ALA A 59 16.03 1.50 1.61
N LYS A 60 16.85 1.37 0.57
CA LYS A 60 17.93 2.33 0.25
C LYS A 60 17.40 3.64 -0.35
N VAL A 61 16.19 3.63 -0.94
CA VAL A 61 15.52 4.82 -1.48
C VAL A 61 14.80 5.60 -0.37
N LEU A 62 14.30 4.91 0.66
CA LEU A 62 13.58 5.54 1.78
C LEU A 62 14.38 6.58 2.58
N PRO A 63 15.69 6.45 2.85
CA PRO A 63 16.48 7.47 3.52
C PRO A 63 16.42 8.83 2.82
N ALA A 64 16.43 8.86 1.49
CA ALA A 64 16.27 10.09 0.74
C ALA A 64 14.87 10.69 0.93
N LEU A 65 13.82 9.85 0.92
CA LEU A 65 12.44 10.27 1.21
C LEU A 65 12.27 10.75 2.65
N ALA A 66 12.90 10.08 3.61
CA ALA A 66 12.86 10.41 5.03
C ALA A 66 13.63 11.70 5.32
N ILE A 67 14.79 11.93 4.69
CA ILE A 67 15.51 13.20 4.76
C ILE A 67 14.73 14.30 4.05
N PHE A 68 14.06 14.00 2.92
CA PHE A 68 13.15 14.95 2.32
C PHE A 68 12.07 15.29 3.34
N ALA A 69 11.38 14.32 3.94
CA ALA A 69 10.33 14.53 4.93
C ALA A 69 10.79 15.20 6.25
N ALA A 70 11.97 14.88 6.80
CA ALA A 70 12.32 15.20 8.18
C ALA A 70 12.80 16.66 8.44
N PRO A 71 13.15 17.46 7.42
CA PRO A 71 13.06 18.93 7.57
C PRO A 71 12.35 19.66 6.41
N GLY A 72 12.57 19.29 5.14
CA GLY A 72 12.05 20.05 3.97
C GLY A 72 10.64 19.64 3.51
N GLY A 73 10.29 18.39 3.77
CA GLY A 73 9.14 17.70 3.24
C GLY A 73 7.99 17.75 4.21
N MET A 74 8.23 17.75 5.52
CA MET A 74 7.20 18.08 6.51
C MET A 74 6.69 19.51 6.29
N PHE A 75 7.59 20.46 6.05
CA PHE A 75 7.20 21.83 5.71
C PHE A 75 6.40 21.88 4.40
N LEU A 76 6.87 21.19 3.35
CA LEU A 76 6.15 21.08 2.08
C LEU A 76 4.76 20.43 2.25
N LEU A 77 4.66 19.35 3.03
CA LEU A 77 3.41 18.64 3.33
C LEU A 77 2.43 19.52 4.12
N ILE A 78 2.93 20.31 5.09
CA ILE A 78 2.13 21.28 5.86
C ILE A 78 1.57 22.38 4.94
N VAL A 79 2.40 22.94 4.05
CA VAL A 79 1.97 23.97 3.10
C VAL A 79 0.94 23.40 2.12
N LEU A 80 1.23 22.22 1.56
CA LEU A 80 0.36 21.57 0.59
C LEU A 80 -1.00 21.20 1.20
N GLY A 81 -1.01 20.74 2.46
CA GLY A 81 -2.24 20.44 3.19
C GLY A 81 -3.11 21.67 3.48
N LYS A 82 -2.55 22.88 3.45
CA LYS A 82 -3.30 24.13 3.55
C LYS A 82 -3.78 24.68 2.21
N VAL A 83 -3.09 24.41 1.13
CA VAL A 83 -3.36 25.00 -0.20
C VAL A 83 -4.30 24.14 -1.04
N LEU A 84 -4.30 22.81 -0.84
CA LEU A 84 -5.13 21.92 -1.65
C LEU A 84 -6.54 21.78 -1.08
N PRO A 85 -7.58 21.81 -1.93
CA PRO A 85 -8.98 21.62 -1.52
C PRO A 85 -9.36 20.13 -1.35
N PHE A 86 -8.40 19.21 -1.41
CA PHE A 86 -8.63 17.76 -1.33
C PHE A 86 -7.57 17.07 -0.44
N SER A 87 -7.92 15.89 0.10
CA SER A 87 -7.05 15.17 1.04
C SER A 87 -5.75 14.70 0.39
N LEU A 88 -4.64 14.95 1.10
CA LEU A 88 -3.31 14.46 0.73
C LEU A 88 -3.05 13.02 1.14
N LEU A 89 -3.93 12.42 1.96
CA LEU A 89 -3.79 11.04 2.39
C LEU A 89 -4.16 10.09 1.25
N PRO A 90 -3.36 9.03 0.99
CA PRO A 90 -3.75 8.03 0.02
C PRO A 90 -5.08 7.38 0.44
N SER A 91 -5.90 7.01 -0.53
CA SER A 91 -7.26 6.50 -0.28
C SER A 91 -7.32 5.34 0.72
N ALA A 92 -6.28 4.49 0.79
CA ALA A 92 -6.20 3.38 1.75
C ALA A 92 -5.99 3.81 3.22
N PHE A 93 -5.65 5.09 3.46
CA PHE A 93 -5.45 5.68 4.78
C PHE A 93 -6.61 6.61 5.17
N GLN A 94 -7.64 6.72 4.34
CA GLN A 94 -8.85 7.45 4.68
C GLN A 94 -9.75 6.50 5.48
N GLU A 95 -10.11 6.88 6.70
CA GLU A 95 -11.05 6.11 7.52
C GLU A 95 -12.47 6.32 6.99
N ASP A 96 -13.20 5.23 6.76
CA ASP A 96 -14.62 5.31 6.47
C ASP A 96 -15.39 5.69 7.76
N PRO A 97 -16.42 6.54 7.66
CA PRO A 97 -17.27 6.82 8.81
C PRO A 97 -17.87 5.52 9.37
N PRO A 98 -18.02 5.40 10.71
CA PRO A 98 -18.55 4.20 11.33
C PRO A 98 -19.92 3.89 10.73
N ALA A 99 -20.11 2.63 10.34
CA ALA A 99 -21.40 2.16 9.84
C ALA A 99 -22.50 2.49 10.87
N PRO A 100 -23.72 2.84 10.42
CA PRO A 100 -24.85 3.04 11.32
C PRO A 100 -24.99 1.84 12.26
N PRO A 101 -25.37 2.05 13.53
CA PRO A 101 -25.63 0.94 14.43
C PRO A 101 -26.66 0.02 13.79
N GLN A 102 -26.24 -1.21 13.54
CA GLN A 102 -27.15 -2.24 13.06
C GLN A 102 -28.28 -2.36 14.10
N PRO A 103 -29.55 -2.46 13.67
CA PRO A 103 -30.65 -2.65 14.60
C PRO A 103 -30.33 -3.87 15.47
N VAL A 104 -30.14 -3.64 16.77
CA VAL A 104 -29.96 -4.73 17.72
C VAL A 104 -31.26 -5.53 17.67
N PRO A 105 -31.23 -6.85 17.45
CA PRO A 105 -32.45 -7.65 17.52
C PRO A 105 -33.07 -7.43 18.90
N VAL A 106 -34.25 -6.79 18.93
CA VAL A 106 -35.01 -6.63 20.17
C VAL A 106 -35.38 -8.04 20.61
N PRO A 107 -35.00 -8.49 21.82
CA PRO A 107 -35.47 -9.77 22.32
C PRO A 107 -36.99 -9.71 22.38
N THR A 108 -37.66 -10.48 21.52
CA THR A 108 -39.09 -10.70 21.60
C THR A 108 -39.37 -11.25 22.99
N PRO A 109 -40.36 -10.73 23.74
CA PRO A 109 -40.74 -11.33 25.01
C PRO A 109 -41.08 -12.80 24.73
N GLU A 110 -40.25 -13.69 25.27
CA GLU A 110 -40.55 -15.11 25.33
C GLU A 110 -41.84 -15.20 26.15
N ALA A 111 -42.92 -15.64 25.51
CA ALA A 111 -44.23 -15.66 26.13
C ALA A 111 -44.14 -16.44 27.45
N ASP A 112 -44.42 -15.77 28.57
CA ASP A 112 -44.39 -16.35 29.92
C ASP A 112 -45.10 -17.71 29.91
N GLU A 113 -44.31 -18.77 30.11
CA GLU A 113 -44.81 -20.11 30.36
C GLU A 113 -45.53 -20.07 31.73
N PRO A 114 -46.85 -20.32 31.80
CA PRO A 114 -47.57 -20.13 33.05
C PRO A 114 -47.13 -21.20 34.06
N ALA A 115 -46.53 -20.73 35.15
CA ALA A 115 -46.08 -21.51 36.29
C ALA A 115 -47.15 -22.54 36.70
N ARG A 116 -46.82 -23.82 36.53
CA ARG A 116 -47.61 -24.94 37.06
C ARG A 116 -47.63 -24.81 38.58
N ARG A 117 -48.81 -24.47 39.12
CA ARG A 117 -49.14 -24.69 40.52
C ARG A 117 -49.35 -26.19 40.69
N GLU A 118 -48.38 -26.90 41.26
CA GLU A 118 -48.66 -28.19 41.88
C GLU A 118 -48.90 -27.97 43.37
N VAL A 119 -50.14 -28.20 43.76
CA VAL A 119 -50.63 -28.30 45.14
C VAL A 119 -50.68 -29.79 45.46
N GLY A 120 -50.02 -30.21 46.53
CA GLY A 120 -50.04 -31.59 47.03
C GLY A 120 -48.91 -31.86 48.00
#